data_AF-A0A0N4X7P9-F1
#
_entry.id   AF-A0A0N4X7P9-F1
#
_cell.length_a   1.000
_cell.length_b   1.000
_cell.length_c   1.000
_cell.angle_alpha   90.00
_cell.angle_beta   90.00
_cell.angle_gamma   90.00
#
_symmetry.space_group_name_H-M   'P 1'
#
loop_
_entity.id
_entity.type
_entity.pdbx_description
1 polymer ?
#
loop_
_entity_poly.entity_id
_entity_poly.type
_entity_poly.pdbx_seq_one_letter_code
_entity_poly.pdbx_strand_id
1 'polypeptide(L)'
;MGNQGSSLSDMNLFSKGAVFTREQLDEYQDCTFFTKKDIIRLYKRFYALNPHKVPTNMQGSRPSIVTLSFEEIEKMPELKENPFRRRICEVFSEDGRGNLTFDDFLDMFSVFSENAPLQLKLKYAFRIYGESRKTFAFKQEEQHVYLICK
;
A
#
# COMPACT_ATOMS: atom_id res chain seq x y z
N MET A 1 6.26 0.77 -30.23
CA MET A 1 7.61 0.48 -29.68
C MET A 1 7.58 0.83 -28.21
N GLY A 2 7.41 -0.16 -27.33
CA GLY A 2 7.28 0.08 -25.89
C GLY A 2 7.91 -1.07 -25.14
N ASN A 3 9.24 -1.15 -25.18
CA ASN A 3 10.01 -2.05 -24.36
C ASN A 3 10.83 -1.18 -23.40
N GLN A 4 10.21 -0.75 -22.31
CA GLN A 4 10.90 -0.08 -21.20
C GLN A 4 11.50 -1.19 -20.35
N GLY A 5 12.73 -1.56 -20.66
CA GLY A 5 13.55 -2.36 -19.78
C GLY A 5 13.92 -1.53 -18.55
N SER A 6 13.14 -1.64 -17.47
CA SER A 6 13.59 -1.30 -16.12
C SER A 6 14.40 -2.48 -15.58
N SER A 7 15.56 -2.72 -16.19
CA SER A 7 16.44 -3.84 -15.83
C SER A 7 17.83 -3.29 -15.55
N LEU A 8 18.30 -3.49 -14.31
CA LEU A 8 19.65 -3.25 -13.78
C LEU A 8 20.02 -1.84 -13.31
N SER A 9 19.60 -0.75 -13.96
CA SER A 9 19.97 0.62 -13.53
C SER A 9 19.29 1.07 -12.23
N ASP A 10 18.00 0.74 -12.06
CA ASP A 10 17.22 1.16 -10.88
C ASP A 10 17.64 0.45 -9.59
N MET A 11 18.17 -0.78 -9.70
CA MET A 11 18.73 -1.53 -8.56
C MET A 11 19.97 -0.85 -7.97
N ASN A 12 20.75 -0.15 -8.81
CA ASN A 12 21.93 0.61 -8.38
C ASN A 12 21.61 2.04 -7.91
N LEU A 13 20.38 2.52 -8.11
CA LEU A 13 19.97 3.85 -7.67
C LEU A 13 19.76 3.90 -6.15
N PHE A 14 19.22 2.82 -5.58
CA PHE A 14 19.02 2.66 -4.14
C PHE A 14 20.28 2.20 -3.37
N SER A 15 21.37 1.87 -4.07
CA SER A 15 22.62 1.46 -3.43
C SER A 15 23.57 2.63 -3.13
N LYS A 16 23.34 3.82 -3.70
CA LYS A 16 24.18 5.01 -3.50
C LYS A 16 23.76 5.94 -2.34
N GLY A 17 22.58 5.74 -1.75
CA GLY A 17 22.10 6.51 -0.61
C GLY A 17 20.93 5.83 0.09
N ALA A 18 20.82 6.00 1.42
CA ALA A 18 19.73 5.43 2.18
C ALA A 18 18.42 6.15 1.83
N VAL A 19 17.43 5.41 1.32
CA VAL A 19 16.10 5.93 0.96
C VAL A 19 15.40 6.54 2.18
N PHE A 20 15.50 5.87 3.33
CA PHE A 20 14.95 6.27 4.62
C PHE A 20 16.07 6.36 5.65
N THR A 21 15.88 7.16 6.69
CA THR A 21 16.75 7.14 7.87
C THR A 21 16.56 5.85 8.67
N ARG A 22 17.48 5.56 9.60
CA ARG A 22 17.37 4.34 10.43
C ARG A 22 16.17 4.44 11.37
N GLU A 23 15.97 5.63 11.92
CA GLU A 23 14.91 6.01 12.84
C GLU A 23 13.54 5.87 12.17
N GLN A 24 13.37 6.38 10.95
CA GLN A 24 12.13 6.18 10.19
C GLN A 24 11.83 4.69 9.93
N LEU A 25 12.86 3.89 9.60
CA LEU A 25 12.67 2.45 9.41
C LEU A 25 12.33 1.72 10.71
N ASP A 26 12.82 2.21 11.86
CA ASP A 26 12.42 1.70 13.18
C ASP A 26 10.96 2.05 13.46
N GLU A 27 10.54 3.31 13.26
CA GLU A 27 9.15 3.75 13.45
C GLU A 27 8.16 2.94 12.59
N TYR A 28 8.48 2.71 11.31
CA TYR A 28 7.63 1.89 10.44
C TYR A 28 7.57 0.43 10.90
N GLN A 29 8.68 -0.12 11.39
CA GLN A 29 8.70 -1.50 11.87
C GLN A 29 7.93 -1.64 13.19
N ASP A 30 7.92 -0.62 14.04
CA ASP A 30 7.17 -0.61 15.30
C ASP A 30 5.65 -0.45 15.07
N CYS A 31 5.26 0.23 13.98
CA CYS A 31 3.85 0.51 13.68
C CYS A 31 3.20 -0.49 12.69
N THR A 32 3.99 -1.33 12.02
CA THR A 32 3.50 -2.27 10.99
C THR A 32 3.96 -3.70 11.24
N PHE A 33 3.42 -4.66 10.49
CA PHE A 33 3.85 -6.06 10.57
C PHE A 33 5.04 -6.38 9.66
N PHE A 34 5.83 -5.37 9.29
CA PHE A 34 6.89 -5.49 8.29
C PHE A 34 8.29 -5.35 8.89
N THR A 35 9.23 -6.12 8.36
CA THR A 35 10.65 -5.87 8.64
C THR A 35 11.14 -4.65 7.84
N LYS A 36 12.26 -4.04 8.25
CA LYS A 36 12.93 -3.00 7.45
C LYS A 36 13.15 -3.43 5.98
N LYS A 37 13.42 -4.71 5.74
CA LYS A 37 13.60 -5.24 4.37
C LYS A 37 12.29 -5.21 3.57
N ASP A 38 11.17 -5.51 4.21
CA ASP A 38 9.85 -5.52 3.57
C ASP A 38 9.39 -4.10 3.28
N ILE A 39 9.63 -3.15 4.20
CA ILE A 39 9.38 -1.72 3.99
C ILE A 39 10.14 -1.21 2.74
N ILE A 40 11.43 -1.55 2.61
CA ILE A 40 12.23 -1.18 1.43
C ILE A 40 11.70 -1.85 0.16
N ARG A 41 11.22 -3.09 0.22
CA ARG A 41 10.60 -3.78 -0.93
C ARG A 41 9.30 -3.09 -1.35
N LEU A 42 8.44 -2.74 -0.40
CA LEU A 42 7.19 -2.01 -0.66
C LEU A 42 7.47 -0.63 -1.25
N TYR A 43 8.47 0.07 -0.75
CA TYR A 43 8.89 1.34 -1.35
C TYR A 43 9.37 1.17 -2.79
N LYS A 44 10.18 0.16 -3.11
CA LYS A 44 10.60 -0.10 -4.49
C LYS A 44 9.40 -0.36 -5.40
N ARG A 45 8.37 -1.05 -4.90
CA ARG A 45 7.11 -1.24 -5.63
C ARG A 45 6.39 0.09 -5.84
N PHE A 46 6.25 0.90 -4.80
CA PHE A 46 5.64 2.24 -4.87
C PHE A 46 6.37 3.13 -5.89
N TYR A 47 7.69 3.16 -5.85
CA TYR A 47 8.53 3.86 -6.83
C TYR A 47 8.30 3.36 -8.27
N ALA A 48 8.19 2.03 -8.46
CA ALA A 48 7.98 1.46 -9.78
C ALA A 48 6.61 1.82 -10.41
N LEU A 49 5.62 2.23 -9.62
CA LEU A 49 4.32 2.68 -10.14
C LEU A 49 4.41 4.02 -10.87
N ASN A 50 5.23 4.94 -10.36
CA ASN A 50 5.59 6.17 -11.08
C ASN A 50 6.98 6.71 -10.66
N PRO A 51 8.05 6.31 -11.36
CA PRO A 51 9.40 6.78 -11.09
C PRO A 51 9.61 8.29 -11.29
N HIS A 52 8.72 8.96 -12.04
CA HIS A 52 8.81 10.41 -12.26
C HIS A 52 8.24 11.22 -11.09
N LYS A 53 7.32 10.65 -10.31
CA LYS A 53 6.65 11.32 -9.19
C LYS A 53 7.25 10.91 -7.84
N VAL A 54 7.66 9.66 -7.70
CA VAL A 54 8.24 9.15 -6.46
C VAL A 54 9.74 9.44 -6.43
N PRO A 55 10.25 10.22 -5.45
CA PRO A 55 11.67 10.50 -5.35
C PRO A 55 12.43 9.28 -4.83
N THR A 56 13.71 9.17 -5.16
CA THR A 56 14.63 8.11 -4.70
C THR A 56 15.05 8.25 -3.23
N ASN A 57 14.75 9.39 -2.61
CA ASN A 57 15.00 9.69 -1.22
C ASN A 57 13.67 10.11 -0.55
N MET A 58 13.25 9.33 0.45
CA MET A 58 12.00 9.47 1.21
C MET A 58 12.25 9.84 2.67
N GLN A 59 13.37 10.52 2.97
CA GLN A 59 13.66 11.01 4.31
C GLN A 59 12.75 12.19 4.69
N GLY A 60 12.53 12.35 6.00
CA GLY A 60 11.67 13.41 6.56
C GLY A 60 10.20 13.18 6.25
N SER A 61 9.45 14.26 5.98
CA SER A 61 8.00 14.22 5.74
C SER A 61 7.58 13.82 4.33
N ARG A 62 8.53 13.47 3.45
CA ARG A 62 8.23 13.07 2.06
C ARG A 62 7.27 11.88 1.94
N PRO A 63 7.38 10.82 2.78
CA PRO A 63 6.47 9.69 2.74
C PRO A 63 4.99 10.05 2.82
N SER A 64 4.67 11.06 3.63
CA SER A 64 3.31 11.52 3.93
C SER A 64 2.81 12.59 2.95
N ILE A 65 3.65 13.08 2.03
CA ILE A 65 3.30 14.15 1.08
C ILE A 65 3.25 13.63 -0.35
N VAL A 66 4.15 12.71 -0.71
CA VAL A 66 4.21 12.16 -2.06
C VAL A 66 3.09 11.15 -2.23
N THR A 67 2.06 11.56 -2.96
CA THR A 67 0.90 10.72 -3.29
C THR A 67 1.03 10.10 -4.66
N LEU A 68 0.45 8.92 -4.87
CA LEU A 68 0.11 8.37 -6.18
C LEU A 68 -1.40 8.36 -6.36
N SER A 69 -1.86 8.57 -7.60
CA SER A 69 -3.27 8.55 -7.92
C SER A 69 -3.82 7.12 -7.94
N PHE A 70 -5.14 6.98 -7.79
CA PHE A 70 -5.81 5.69 -7.91
C PHE A 70 -5.43 4.94 -9.21
N GLU A 71 -5.35 5.65 -10.34
CA GLU A 71 -5.00 5.08 -11.65
C GLU A 71 -3.57 4.52 -11.69
N GLU A 72 -2.67 5.06 -10.88
CA GLU A 72 -1.29 4.56 -10.74
C GLU A 72 -1.26 3.33 -9.84
N ILE A 73 -1.99 3.36 -8.73
CA ILE A 73 -2.09 2.29 -7.74
C ILE A 73 -2.80 1.05 -8.32
N GLU A 74 -3.87 1.21 -9.12
CA GLU A 74 -4.63 0.08 -9.67
C GLU A 74 -3.88 -0.74 -10.72
N LYS A 75 -2.72 -0.26 -11.20
CA LYS A 75 -1.84 -1.01 -12.11
C LYS A 75 -1.20 -2.22 -11.44
N MET A 76 -1.19 -2.26 -10.10
CA MET A 76 -0.70 -3.43 -9.37
C MET A 76 -1.58 -4.64 -9.63
N PRO A 77 -1.00 -5.83 -9.92
CA PRO A 77 -1.77 -7.03 -10.23
C PRO A 77 -2.73 -7.42 -9.10
N GLU A 78 -2.35 -7.20 -7.84
CA GLU A 78 -3.17 -7.52 -6.67
C GLU A 78 -4.47 -6.70 -6.61
N LEU A 79 -4.42 -5.43 -7.04
CA LEU A 79 -5.59 -4.57 -7.08
C LEU A 79 -6.35 -4.72 -8.39
N LYS A 80 -5.67 -4.93 -9.52
CA LYS A 80 -6.30 -5.01 -10.84
C LYS A 80 -7.41 -6.06 -10.89
N GLU A 81 -7.15 -7.25 -10.35
CA GLU A 81 -8.11 -8.36 -10.31
C GLU A 81 -9.14 -8.23 -9.17
N ASN A 82 -8.96 -7.27 -8.25
CA ASN A 82 -9.83 -7.09 -7.11
C ASN A 82 -11.05 -6.19 -7.44
N PRO A 83 -12.30 -6.68 -7.33
CA PRO A 83 -13.49 -5.88 -7.62
C PRO A 83 -13.68 -4.70 -6.67
N PHE A 84 -13.06 -4.74 -5.47
CA PHE A 84 -13.12 -3.66 -4.49
C PHE A 84 -11.95 -2.69 -4.55
N ARG A 85 -11.09 -2.76 -5.58
CA ARG A 85 -9.84 -1.97 -5.66
C ARG A 85 -10.02 -0.48 -5.43
N ARG A 86 -11.04 0.13 -6.05
CA ARG A 86 -11.36 1.55 -5.85
C ARG A 86 -11.67 1.84 -4.39
N ARG A 87 -12.52 0.99 -3.81
CA ARG A 87 -12.96 1.17 -2.44
C ARG A 87 -11.85 0.92 -1.42
N ILE A 88 -10.98 -0.04 -1.69
CA ILE A 88 -9.75 -0.26 -0.92
C ILE A 88 -8.94 1.03 -0.90
N CYS A 89 -8.61 1.59 -2.07
CA CYS A 89 -7.83 2.83 -2.12
C CYS A 89 -8.53 3.99 -1.40
N GLU A 90 -9.83 4.18 -1.57
CA GLU A 90 -10.60 5.22 -0.86
C GLU A 90 -10.56 5.05 0.67
N VAL A 91 -10.63 3.82 1.16
CA VAL A 91 -10.61 3.54 2.60
C VAL A 91 -9.24 3.81 3.23
N PHE A 92 -8.17 3.54 2.49
CA PHE A 92 -6.80 3.76 2.95
C PHE A 92 -6.31 5.18 2.69
N SER A 93 -6.85 5.91 1.72
CA SER A 93 -6.53 7.33 1.52
C SER A 93 -7.10 8.18 2.66
N GLU A 94 -6.27 9.04 3.26
CA GLU A 94 -6.74 10.00 4.29
C GLU A 94 -7.84 10.93 3.77
N ASP A 95 -7.75 11.35 2.50
CA ASP A 95 -8.70 12.28 1.87
C ASP A 95 -9.98 11.60 1.33
N GLY A 96 -10.05 10.26 1.40
CA GLY A 96 -11.14 9.46 0.86
C GLY A 96 -11.26 9.48 -0.66
N ARG A 97 -10.26 10.01 -1.39
CA ARG A 97 -10.28 10.14 -2.87
C ARG A 97 -9.56 9.00 -3.57
N GLY A 98 -8.89 8.12 -2.82
CA GLY A 98 -8.14 7.00 -3.35
C GLY A 98 -6.73 7.34 -3.83
N ASN A 99 -6.23 8.54 -3.52
CA ASN A 99 -4.81 8.86 -3.69
C ASN A 99 -4.06 8.39 -2.45
N LEU A 100 -2.99 7.63 -2.64
CA LEU A 100 -2.26 7.02 -1.53
C LEU A 100 -0.87 7.65 -1.41
N THR A 101 -0.54 8.09 -0.20
CA THR A 101 0.83 8.37 0.21
C THR A 101 1.62 7.07 0.38
N PHE A 102 2.93 7.16 0.64
CA PHE A 102 3.68 5.94 0.98
C PHE A 102 3.23 5.37 2.34
N ASP A 103 2.82 6.21 3.28
CA ASP A 103 2.31 5.79 4.58
C ASP A 103 0.98 5.04 4.42
N ASP A 104 0.04 5.58 3.64
CA ASP A 104 -1.23 4.89 3.33
C ASP A 104 -1.00 3.56 2.62
N PHE A 105 0.00 3.52 1.74
CA PHE A 105 0.39 2.31 1.03
C PHE A 105 0.95 1.26 1.99
N LEU A 106 1.79 1.65 2.95
CA LEU A 106 2.26 0.75 4.00
C LEU A 106 1.12 0.23 4.85
N ASP A 107 0.18 1.08 5.26
CA ASP A 107 -0.98 0.69 6.05
C ASP A 107 -1.88 -0.31 5.29
N MET A 108 -2.12 -0.05 4.01
CA MET A 108 -2.87 -0.95 3.14
C MET A 108 -2.24 -2.34 3.09
N PHE A 109 -0.94 -2.42 2.80
CA PHE A 109 -0.24 -3.70 2.75
C PHE A 109 -0.11 -4.34 4.13
N SER A 110 0.02 -3.54 5.19
CA SER A 110 0.09 -4.02 6.58
C SER A 110 -1.16 -4.81 6.94
N VAL A 111 -2.35 -4.30 6.55
CA VAL A 111 -3.62 -5.03 6.73
C VAL A 111 -3.67 -6.31 5.89
N PHE A 112 -3.14 -6.29 4.67
CA PHE A 112 -3.11 -7.46 3.79
C PHE A 112 -2.07 -8.51 4.18
N SER A 113 -1.10 -8.15 5.03
CA SER A 113 -0.08 -9.07 5.53
C SER A 113 -0.71 -10.29 6.20
N GLU A 114 -0.17 -11.48 5.93
CA GLU A 114 -0.58 -12.72 6.62
C GLU A 114 -0.43 -12.62 8.14
N ASN A 115 0.56 -11.84 8.60
CA ASN A 115 0.85 -11.62 10.00
C ASN A 115 -0.15 -10.68 10.70
N ALA A 116 -0.99 -9.95 9.95
CA ALA A 116 -1.96 -9.06 10.54
C ALA A 116 -3.10 -9.83 11.23
N PRO A 117 -3.50 -9.43 12.45
CA PRO A 117 -4.53 -10.13 13.20
C PRO A 117 -5.88 -10.05 12.48
N LEU A 118 -6.66 -11.13 12.56
CA LEU A 118 -7.96 -11.24 11.90
C LEU A 118 -8.90 -10.06 12.23
N GLN A 119 -8.88 -9.59 13.48
CA GLN A 119 -9.69 -8.45 13.93
C GLN A 119 -9.39 -7.15 13.18
N LEU A 120 -8.12 -6.90 12.85
CA LEU A 120 -7.73 -5.73 12.05
C LEU A 120 -8.25 -5.88 10.61
N LYS A 121 -8.07 -7.05 10.01
CA LYS A 121 -8.58 -7.35 8.66
C LYS A 121 -10.09 -7.21 8.58
N LEU A 122 -10.82 -7.71 9.58
CA LEU A 122 -12.26 -7.58 9.67
C LEU A 122 -12.69 -6.12 9.78
N LYS A 123 -12.05 -5.32 10.62
CA LYS A 123 -12.33 -3.88 10.75
C LYS A 123 -12.24 -3.16 9.39
N TYR A 124 -11.18 -3.40 8.64
CA TYR A 124 -11.01 -2.79 7.30
C TYR A 124 -11.96 -3.39 6.27
N ALA A 125 -12.21 -4.70 6.30
CA ALA A 125 -13.21 -5.33 5.45
C ALA A 125 -14.59 -4.70 5.67
N PHE A 126 -15.01 -4.51 6.91
CA PHE A 126 -16.25 -3.80 7.21
C PHE A 126 -16.27 -2.36 6.69
N ARG A 127 -15.16 -1.64 6.72
CA ARG A 127 -15.09 -0.26 6.20
C ARG A 127 -15.17 -0.23 4.66
N ILE A 128 -14.59 -1.21 3.99
CA ILE A 128 -14.65 -1.40 2.53
C ILE A 128 -16.07 -1.81 2.11
N TYR A 129 -16.69 -2.79 2.79
CA TYR A 129 -18.03 -3.28 2.46
C TYR A 129 -19.18 -2.38 2.96
N GLY A 130 -18.99 -1.68 4.07
CA GLY A 130 -20.05 -1.08 4.88
C GLY A 130 -20.76 0.12 4.25
N GLU A 131 -20.18 0.74 3.23
CA GLU A 131 -20.85 1.82 2.49
C GLU A 131 -21.81 1.28 1.41
N SER A 132 -21.64 0.03 0.97
CA SER A 132 -22.54 -0.63 0.03
C SER A 132 -23.75 -1.31 0.70
N ARG A 133 -23.74 -1.50 2.03
CA ARG A 133 -24.82 -2.17 2.75
C ARG A 133 -25.17 -1.46 4.06
N LYS A 134 -25.98 -0.40 3.95
CA LYS A 134 -26.99 -0.21 5.00
C LYS A 134 -27.89 -1.44 4.93
N THR A 135 -27.88 -2.25 5.98
CA THR A 135 -28.65 -3.49 6.22
C THR A 135 -27.96 -4.83 5.87
N PHE A 136 -28.08 -5.74 6.83
CA PHE A 136 -27.88 -7.21 6.81
C PHE A 136 -26.59 -7.83 7.39
N ALA A 137 -26.72 -8.18 8.68
CA ALA A 137 -26.34 -9.43 9.35
C ALA A 137 -24.87 -9.93 9.27
N PHE A 138 -24.23 -9.86 10.44
CA PHE A 138 -22.92 -10.38 10.85
C PHE A 138 -22.84 -11.93 10.87
N LYS A 139 -22.97 -12.61 9.71
CA LYS A 139 -22.78 -14.07 9.63
C LYS A 139 -21.85 -14.59 8.51
N GLN A 140 -21.12 -13.72 7.80
CA GLN A 140 -20.14 -14.12 6.76
C GLN A 140 -18.86 -13.27 6.81
N GLU A 141 -18.22 -13.20 7.97
CA GLU A 141 -17.05 -12.35 8.20
C GLU A 141 -15.77 -12.88 7.54
N GLU A 142 -15.57 -14.20 7.50
CA GLU A 142 -14.34 -14.81 6.97
C GLU A 142 -14.24 -14.75 5.44
N GLN A 143 -15.36 -14.92 4.71
CA GLN A 143 -15.36 -14.90 3.25
C GLN A 143 -15.07 -13.51 2.68
N HIS A 144 -15.53 -12.46 3.36
CA HIS A 144 -15.28 -11.07 2.97
C HIS A 144 -13.82 -10.67 3.17
N VAL A 145 -13.17 -11.16 4.24
CA VAL A 145 -11.73 -10.94 4.44
C VAL A 145 -10.91 -11.60 3.32
N TYR A 146 -11.28 -12.82 2.92
CA TYR A 146 -10.61 -13.54 1.84
C TYR A 146 -10.79 -12.87 0.47
N LEU A 147 -11.89 -12.15 0.23
CA LEU A 147 -12.12 -11.46 -1.04
C LEU A 147 -11.37 -10.13 -1.15
N ILE A 148 -11.03 -9.52 -0.01
CA ILE A 148 -10.28 -8.24 0.04
C ILE A 148 -8.77 -8.47 0.13
N CYS A 149 -8.32 -9.43 0.94
CA CYS A 149 -6.90 -9.62 1.25
C CYS A 149 -6.23 -10.70 0.38
N LYS A 150 -6.77 -11.02 -0.80
CA LYS A 150 -6.28 -12.08 -1.68
C LYS A 150 -5.12 -11.65 -2.57
#